data_AF-A0A640KLT4-F1
#
_entry.id   AF-A0A640KLT4-F1
#
_cell.length_a   1.000
_cell.length_b   1.000
_cell.length_c   1.000
_cell.angle_alpha   90.00
_cell.angle_beta   90.00
_cell.angle_gamma   90.00
#
_symmetry.space_group_name_H-M   'P 1'
#
loop_
_entity.id
_entity.type
_entity.pdbx_description
1 polymer ?
#
loop_
_entity_poly.entity_id
_entity_poly.type
_entity_poly.pdbx_seq_one_letter_code
_entity_poly.pdbx_strand_id
1 'polypeptide(L)'
;MHSRVSCHLGAALARFHLHSYFHFPLLRLLFFSSEHTSEDLHERMRRRFGDHVTSLLCSHCVAQRKCCSEENTAGLSAAELKGKYEVLRRELHENKRQIQQLQSENLYAAASCENIRKKTREQSKQAHNDAVRFFARDMLDVCDALQVVTRKVMEYTQRNSSIPKNEASILAGVMLTEEIALKVLKRYGVTQIHTEIGATFDEEQEEKLFTVPSTLSLKEGCVAEIVKSGFDMNGSVLRRAGVGLSEDP
;
A
#
# COMPACT_ATOMS: atom_id res chain seq x y z
N MET A 1 -36.73 41.98 17.32
CA MET A 1 -36.00 42.78 16.32
C MET A 1 -34.55 42.92 16.78
N HIS A 2 -33.60 42.45 15.95
CA HIS A 2 -32.12 42.64 15.98
C HIS A 2 -31.36 42.21 17.28
N SER A 3 -30.17 41.59 17.27
CA SER A 3 -29.26 41.06 16.25
C SER A 3 -28.03 40.44 16.96
N ARG A 4 -27.66 39.19 16.57
CA ARG A 4 -26.32 38.55 16.44
C ARG A 4 -25.37 38.41 17.66
N VAL A 5 -25.10 37.18 18.12
CA VAL A 5 -24.03 36.19 17.75
C VAL A 5 -22.69 36.41 18.49
N SER A 6 -22.26 35.43 19.31
CA SER A 6 -20.97 34.68 19.17
C SER A 6 -20.73 33.62 20.28
N CYS A 7 -20.65 32.35 19.85
CA CYS A 7 -19.87 31.17 20.27
C CYS A 7 -19.36 31.01 21.73
N HIS A 8 -19.75 29.95 22.46
CA HIS A 8 -19.10 28.61 22.61
C HIS A 8 -17.71 28.68 23.29
N LEU A 9 -17.31 27.90 24.30
CA LEU A 9 -17.69 26.59 24.85
C LEU A 9 -17.00 26.53 26.25
N GLY A 10 -17.64 26.18 27.36
CA GLY A 10 -17.74 24.80 27.84
C GLY A 10 -16.50 24.34 28.63
N ALA A 11 -16.58 24.31 29.97
CA ALA A 11 -15.64 23.57 30.82
C ALA A 11 -16.39 22.92 31.99
N ALA A 12 -16.78 21.66 31.79
CA ALA A 12 -17.33 20.78 32.81
C ALA A 12 -16.20 19.90 33.38
N LEU A 13 -16.17 19.81 34.72
CA LEU A 13 -15.25 19.01 35.51
C LEU A 13 -15.66 17.52 35.49
N ALA A 14 -14.72 16.64 35.13
CA ALA A 14 -14.77 15.23 35.51
C ALA A 14 -13.36 14.70 35.79
N ARG A 15 -13.24 14.05 36.95
CA ARG A 15 -12.05 13.42 37.53
C ARG A 15 -11.57 12.24 36.69
N PHE A 16 -10.26 12.07 36.53
CA PHE A 16 -9.63 10.74 36.44
C PHE A 16 -8.21 10.75 37.01
N HIS A 17 -7.94 9.74 37.82
CA HIS A 17 -6.70 9.41 38.52
C HIS A 17 -5.48 9.31 37.58
N LEU A 18 -4.31 9.75 38.06
CA LEU A 18 -3.04 9.11 37.67
C LEU A 18 -2.24 8.78 38.92
N HIS A 19 -2.15 7.48 39.18
CA HIS A 19 -1.13 6.89 40.04
C HIS A 19 0.15 6.75 39.20
N SER A 20 1.28 7.01 39.86
CA SER A 20 2.52 6.24 39.70
C SER A 20 3.57 6.63 38.63
N TYR A 21 4.76 6.94 39.18
CA TYR A 21 6.11 6.71 38.67
C TYR A 21 6.59 7.54 37.47
N PHE A 22 7.33 8.62 37.74
CA PHE A 22 8.64 8.86 37.13
C PHE A 22 9.46 9.84 37.99
N HIS A 23 10.58 9.35 38.49
CA HIS A 23 11.53 10.03 39.36
C HIS A 23 12.45 10.88 38.47
N PHE A 24 12.27 12.21 38.42
CA PHE A 24 13.22 13.15 37.80
C PHE A 24 13.41 14.37 38.71
N PRO A 25 14.63 14.62 39.21
CA PRO A 25 14.90 15.67 40.18
C PRO A 25 15.12 17.01 39.46
N LEU A 26 14.03 17.68 39.06
CA LEU A 26 14.11 19.04 38.48
C LEU A 26 13.22 20.08 39.18
N LEU A 27 12.52 19.71 40.26
CA LEU A 27 11.62 20.61 40.98
C LEU A 27 11.95 20.77 42.47
N ARG A 28 13.23 21.02 42.80
CA ARG A 28 13.63 21.42 44.17
C ARG A 28 14.49 22.69 44.21
N LEU A 29 14.34 23.58 43.23
CA LEU A 29 15.10 24.82 43.10
C LEU A 29 14.23 26.09 43.16
N LEU A 30 13.04 26.04 43.77
CA LEU A 30 12.16 27.21 43.89
C LEU A 30 11.93 27.71 45.32
N PHE A 31 12.65 27.23 46.32
CA PHE A 31 12.64 27.83 47.65
C PHE A 31 14.00 27.64 48.31
N PHE A 32 14.92 28.57 48.07
CA PHE A 32 16.05 28.80 48.97
C PHE A 32 16.18 30.30 49.18
N SER A 33 15.98 30.67 50.43
CA SER A 33 15.78 32.03 50.92
C SER A 33 16.98 32.93 50.69
N SER A 34 16.65 34.21 50.58
CA SER A 34 17.44 35.38 50.96
C SER A 34 18.55 35.09 51.98
N GLU A 35 19.77 35.53 51.64
CA GLU A 35 20.92 35.84 52.52
C GLU A 35 22.29 35.31 52.02
N HIS A 36 22.51 35.20 50.70
CA HIS A 36 23.88 35.05 50.18
C HIS A 36 24.23 36.21 49.27
N THR A 37 25.34 36.87 49.62
CA THR A 37 25.97 37.95 48.87
C THR A 37 26.13 37.56 47.40
N SER A 38 25.73 38.46 46.51
CA SER A 38 25.56 38.26 45.07
C SER A 38 26.78 37.68 44.33
N GLU A 39 27.98 37.75 44.91
CA GLU A 39 29.21 37.24 44.30
C GLU A 39 29.30 35.70 44.28
N ASP A 40 28.84 35.01 45.33
CA ASP A 40 29.00 33.55 45.47
C ASP A 40 28.14 32.74 44.48
N LEU A 41 27.02 33.31 44.04
CA LEU A 41 26.11 32.66 43.09
C LEU A 41 26.66 32.72 41.66
N HIS A 42 27.34 33.81 41.30
CA HIS A 42 27.94 34.01 39.98
C HIS A 42 29.12 33.06 39.74
N GLU A 43 30.00 32.91 40.72
CA GLU A 43 31.16 32.01 40.66
C GLU A 43 30.72 30.54 40.50
N ARG A 44 29.65 30.13 41.20
CA ARG A 44 29.07 28.78 41.08
C ARG A 44 28.39 28.53 39.74
N MET A 45 27.68 29.51 39.18
CA MET A 45 27.07 29.36 37.85
C MET A 45 28.13 29.33 36.74
N ARG A 46 29.20 30.12 36.82
CA ARG A 46 30.31 30.10 35.85
C ARG A 46 30.98 28.73 35.80
N ARG A 47 31.28 28.14 36.96
CA ARG A 47 31.91 26.82 37.04
C ARG A 47 31.05 25.70 36.46
N ARG A 48 29.72 25.86 36.44
CA ARG A 48 28.78 24.81 36.04
C ARG A 48 28.28 24.92 34.60
N PHE A 49 28.13 26.13 34.07
CA PHE A 49 27.55 26.37 32.75
C PHE A 49 28.45 27.18 31.80
N GLY A 50 29.65 27.55 32.25
CA GLY A 50 30.58 28.41 31.50
C GLY A 50 30.13 29.88 31.49
N ASP A 51 31.02 30.77 31.03
CA ASP A 51 30.79 32.22 31.05
C ASP A 51 29.57 32.66 30.21
N HIS A 52 29.23 31.89 29.17
CA HIS A 52 28.17 32.23 28.22
C HIS A 52 26.74 32.18 28.76
N VAL A 53 26.50 31.53 29.91
CA VAL A 53 25.14 31.30 30.43
C VAL A 53 24.85 32.16 31.67
N THR A 54 25.89 32.65 32.34
CA THR A 54 25.76 33.39 33.61
C THR A 54 25.08 34.75 33.50
N SER A 55 25.20 35.44 32.37
CA SER A 55 24.58 36.75 32.15
C SER A 55 23.06 36.70 31.95
N LEU A 56 22.54 35.56 31.47
CA LEU A 56 21.12 35.39 31.12
C LEU A 56 20.24 34.95 32.30
N LEU A 57 20.83 34.36 33.33
CA LEU A 57 20.09 33.73 34.44
C LEU A 57 20.05 34.55 35.73
N CYS A 58 20.84 35.63 35.84
CA CYS A 58 20.81 36.50 37.02
C CYS A 58 19.82 37.65 36.83
N SER A 59 18.62 37.50 37.40
CA SER A 59 17.56 38.53 37.39
C SER A 59 18.03 39.88 37.97
N HIS A 60 19.00 39.87 38.87
CA HIS A 60 19.60 41.08 39.46
C HIS A 60 20.52 41.83 38.47
N CYS A 61 21.30 41.10 37.65
CA CYS A 61 22.18 41.70 36.64
C CYS A 61 21.43 42.22 35.41
N VAL A 62 20.33 41.55 35.01
CA VAL A 62 19.44 42.04 33.94
C VAL A 62 18.78 43.36 34.35
N ALA A 63 18.41 43.52 35.63
CA ALA A 63 17.77 44.74 36.15
C ALA A 63 18.74 45.92 36.32
N GLN A 64 20.01 45.68 36.67
CA GLN A 64 20.99 46.74 36.95
C GLN A 64 21.96 47.05 35.79
N ARG A 65 21.90 46.35 34.66
CA ARG A 65 22.79 46.52 33.48
C ARG A 65 24.29 46.56 33.80
N LYS A 66 24.73 45.96 34.92
CA LYS A 66 26.12 46.05 35.40
C LYS A 66 27.09 45.07 34.74
N CYS A 67 26.61 44.09 33.96
CA CYS A 67 27.46 43.01 33.42
C CYS A 67 27.48 42.90 31.89
N CYS A 68 27.08 43.93 31.15
CA CYS A 68 27.55 44.02 29.77
C CYS A 68 28.97 44.56 29.84
N SER A 69 29.96 43.70 29.57
CA SER A 69 31.29 44.16 29.19
C SER A 69 31.12 45.17 28.06
N GLU A 70 31.72 46.34 28.24
CA GLU A 70 31.87 47.36 27.21
C GLU A 70 32.84 46.83 26.13
N GLU A 71 32.40 45.84 25.36
CA GLU A 71 33.10 45.41 24.17
C GLU A 71 32.56 46.21 22.98
N ASN A 72 33.27 47.30 22.68
CA ASN A 72 33.28 47.99 21.40
C ASN A 72 31.91 48.29 20.77
N THR A 73 31.14 49.18 21.39
CA THR A 73 30.36 50.15 20.61
C THR A 73 31.16 51.43 20.45
N ALA A 74 32.39 51.32 19.93
CA ALA A 74 33.02 52.44 19.25
C ALA A 74 32.09 52.78 18.07
N GLY A 75 31.49 53.97 18.11
CA GLY A 75 30.36 54.36 17.28
C GLY A 75 30.62 54.11 15.80
N LEU A 76 29.97 53.07 15.26
CA LEU A 76 29.80 52.93 13.82
C LEU A 76 29.07 54.18 13.34
N SER A 77 29.64 54.85 12.35
CA SER A 77 29.00 56.00 11.74
C SER A 77 27.60 55.59 11.23
N ALA A 78 26.64 56.52 11.25
CA ALA A 78 25.28 56.25 10.76
C ALA A 78 25.26 55.71 9.31
N ALA A 79 26.32 55.97 8.53
CA ALA A 79 26.52 55.44 7.19
C ALA A 79 26.93 53.94 7.18
N GLU A 80 27.85 53.52 8.06
CA GLU A 80 28.28 52.12 8.17
C GLU A 80 27.16 51.21 8.70
N LEU A 81 26.33 51.73 9.62
CA LEU A 81 25.18 51.00 10.15
C LEU A 81 24.11 50.76 9.06
N LYS A 82 23.87 51.77 8.20
CA LYS A 82 22.97 51.65 7.05
C LYS A 82 23.49 50.66 6.02
N GLY A 83 24.79 50.68 5.71
CA GLY A 83 25.42 49.71 4.81
C GLY A 83 25.25 48.26 5.29
N LYS A 84 25.51 47.99 6.57
CA LYS A 84 25.28 46.66 7.18
C LYS A 84 23.81 46.25 7.14
N TYR A 85 22.89 47.17 7.43
CA TYR A 85 21.45 46.90 7.36
C TYR A 85 20.98 46.51 5.95
N GLU A 86 21.49 47.17 4.90
CA GLU A 86 21.14 46.83 3.52
C GLU A 86 21.72 45.49 3.06
N VAL A 87 22.92 45.13 3.51
CA VAL A 87 23.51 43.80 3.27
C VAL A 87 22.67 42.72 3.96
N LEU A 88 22.39 42.86 5.26
CA LEU A 88 21.52 41.92 5.99
C LEU A 88 20.14 41.79 5.35
N ARG A 89 19.56 42.91 4.89
CA ARG A 89 18.25 42.89 4.24
C ARG A 89 18.28 42.10 2.93
N ARG A 90 19.35 42.24 2.13
CA ARG A 90 19.54 41.45 0.90
C ARG A 90 19.69 39.97 1.20
N GLU A 91 20.52 39.60 2.18
CA GLU A 91 20.71 38.21 2.61
C GLU A 91 19.40 37.60 3.12
N LEU A 92 18.61 38.34 3.90
CA LEU A 92 17.32 37.90 4.40
C LEU A 92 16.34 37.62 3.24
N HIS A 93 16.31 38.49 2.23
CA HIS A 93 15.49 38.27 1.05
C HIS A 93 15.91 37.05 0.25
N GLU A 94 17.22 36.84 0.07
CA GLU A 94 17.75 35.68 -0.65
C GLU A 94 17.48 34.38 0.11
N ASN A 95 17.75 34.34 1.42
CA ASN A 95 17.44 33.19 2.26
C ASN A 95 15.93 32.85 2.24
N LYS A 96 15.05 33.85 2.25
CA LYS A 96 13.60 33.62 2.13
C LYS A 96 13.22 33.00 0.78
N ARG A 97 13.86 33.42 -0.32
CA ARG A 97 13.64 32.82 -1.64
C ARG A 97 14.09 31.37 -1.67
N GLN A 98 15.28 31.08 -1.14
CA GLN A 98 15.81 29.73 -1.05
C GLN A 98 14.91 28.82 -0.20
N ILE A 99 14.42 29.32 0.94
CA ILE A 99 13.46 28.57 1.77
C ILE A 99 12.17 28.27 0.99
N GLN A 100 11.63 29.24 0.25
CA GLN A 100 10.42 29.02 -0.56
C GLN A 100 10.65 28.01 -1.68
N GLN A 101 11.79 28.07 -2.36
CA GLN A 101 12.17 27.10 -3.38
C GLN A 101 12.29 25.69 -2.79
N LEU A 102 13.06 25.53 -1.70
CA LEU A 102 13.22 24.25 -1.02
C LEU A 102 11.89 23.70 -0.48
N GLN A 103 11.00 24.57 0.02
CA GLN A 103 9.66 24.15 0.44
C GLN A 103 8.85 23.63 -0.73
N SER A 104 8.90 24.31 -1.89
CA SER A 104 8.19 23.86 -3.09
C SER A 104 8.72 22.52 -3.61
N GLU A 105 10.04 22.33 -3.61
CA GLU A 105 10.70 21.09 -4.00
C GLU A 105 10.37 19.95 -3.04
N ASN A 106 10.41 20.20 -1.73
CA ASN A 106 10.05 19.22 -0.71
C ASN A 106 8.58 18.79 -0.81
N LEU A 107 7.66 19.73 -1.07
CA LEU A 107 6.25 19.43 -1.28
C LEU A 107 6.04 18.59 -2.54
N TYR A 108 6.74 18.92 -3.62
CA TYR A 108 6.69 18.14 -4.86
C TYR A 108 7.26 16.72 -4.65
N ALA A 109 8.41 16.60 -3.99
CA ALA A 109 9.02 15.31 -3.67
C ALA A 109 8.09 14.45 -2.80
N ALA A 110 7.49 15.04 -1.77
CA ALA A 110 6.52 14.35 -0.91
C ALA A 110 5.30 13.85 -1.70
N ALA A 111 4.74 14.68 -2.59
CA ALA A 111 3.63 14.29 -3.45
C ALA A 111 4.03 13.16 -4.43
N SER A 112 5.22 13.23 -5.02
CA SER A 112 5.74 12.19 -5.91
C SER A 112 5.91 10.86 -5.17
N CYS A 113 6.48 10.88 -3.96
CA CYS A 113 6.59 9.68 -3.12
C CYS A 113 5.24 9.06 -2.80
N GLU A 114 4.21 9.86 -2.52
CA GLU A 114 2.87 9.34 -2.23
C GLU A 114 2.20 8.73 -3.48
N ASN A 115 2.36 9.37 -4.64
CA ASN A 115 1.90 8.82 -5.91
C ASN A 115 2.58 7.47 -6.22
N ILE A 116 3.89 7.37 -5.99
CA ILE A 116 4.63 6.12 -6.14
C ILE A 116 4.09 5.06 -5.17
N ARG A 117 3.92 5.39 -3.88
CA ARG A 117 3.37 4.45 -2.89
C ARG A 117 2.00 3.93 -3.29
N LYS A 118 1.09 4.80 -3.75
CA LYS A 118 -0.24 4.42 -4.22
C LYS A 118 -0.14 3.50 -5.44
N LYS A 119 0.66 3.88 -6.43
CA LYS A 119 0.87 3.10 -7.65
C LYS A 119 1.47 1.73 -7.36
N THR A 120 2.51 1.65 -6.53
CA THR A 120 3.14 0.38 -6.14
C THR A 120 2.16 -0.53 -5.40
N ARG A 121 1.28 0.03 -4.56
CA ARG A 121 0.24 -0.75 -3.87
C ARG A 121 -0.76 -1.36 -4.86
N GLU A 122 -1.20 -0.58 -5.85
CA GLU A 122 -2.10 -1.05 -6.91
C GLU A 122 -1.41 -2.11 -7.79
N GLN A 123 -0.16 -1.86 -8.20
CA GLN A 123 0.65 -2.80 -8.97
C GLN A 123 0.92 -4.11 -8.21
N SER A 124 1.15 -4.05 -6.89
CA SER A 124 1.35 -5.24 -6.08
C SER A 124 0.09 -6.12 -6.01
N LYS A 125 -1.09 -5.50 -5.87
CA LYS A 125 -2.37 -6.23 -5.93
C LYS A 125 -2.59 -6.86 -7.31
N GLN A 126 -2.33 -6.09 -8.37
CA GLN A 126 -2.47 -6.57 -9.73
C GLN A 126 -1.53 -7.74 -10.01
N ALA A 127 -0.25 -7.61 -9.63
CA ALA A 127 0.75 -8.66 -9.79
C ALA A 127 0.36 -9.95 -9.04
N HIS A 128 -0.26 -9.83 -7.86
CA HIS A 128 -0.77 -10.99 -7.13
C HIS A 128 -1.90 -11.69 -7.90
N ASN A 129 -2.87 -10.93 -8.40
CA ASN A 129 -3.96 -11.49 -9.21
C ASN A 129 -3.43 -12.14 -10.48
N ASP A 130 -2.47 -11.50 -11.16
CA ASP A 130 -1.83 -12.01 -12.36
C ASP A 130 -1.03 -13.29 -12.11
N ALA A 131 -0.31 -13.37 -10.98
CA ALA A 131 0.38 -14.60 -10.57
C ALA A 131 -0.61 -15.77 -10.37
N VAL A 132 -1.76 -15.53 -9.74
CA VAL A 132 -2.83 -16.54 -9.61
C VAL A 132 -3.40 -16.91 -10.98
N ARG A 133 -3.57 -15.94 -11.91
CA ARG A 133 -4.02 -16.22 -13.29
C ARG A 133 -3.07 -17.17 -14.02
N PHE A 134 -1.77 -16.89 -13.97
CA PHE A 134 -0.77 -17.72 -14.66
C PHE A 134 -0.71 -19.12 -14.06
N PHE A 135 -0.71 -19.22 -12.73
CA PHE A 135 -0.78 -20.52 -12.06
C PHE A 135 -2.03 -21.31 -12.43
N ALA A 136 -3.20 -20.66 -12.48
CA ALA A 136 -4.44 -21.29 -12.91
C ALA A 136 -4.34 -21.81 -14.35
N ARG A 137 -3.78 -21.01 -15.27
CA ARG A 137 -3.58 -21.42 -16.67
C ARG A 137 -2.71 -22.67 -16.77
N ASP A 138 -1.57 -22.71 -16.09
CA ASP A 138 -0.67 -23.87 -16.12
C ASP A 138 -1.32 -25.11 -15.49
N MET A 139 -2.18 -24.93 -14.48
CA MET A 139 -2.94 -26.02 -13.88
C MET A 139 -4.06 -26.57 -14.77
N LEU A 140 -4.56 -25.80 -15.74
CA LEU A 140 -5.55 -26.30 -16.70
C LEU A 140 -4.94 -27.40 -17.59
N ASP A 141 -3.66 -27.32 -17.93
CA ASP A 141 -2.99 -28.37 -18.72
C ASP A 141 -2.89 -29.69 -17.95
N VAL A 142 -2.71 -29.62 -16.62
CA VAL A 142 -2.75 -30.79 -15.74
C VAL A 142 -4.17 -31.38 -15.68
N CYS A 143 -5.19 -30.52 -15.58
CA CYS A 143 -6.59 -30.95 -15.57
C CYS A 143 -6.98 -31.63 -16.89
N ASP A 144 -6.55 -31.10 -18.02
CA ASP A 144 -6.75 -31.70 -19.34
C ASP A 144 -6.11 -33.09 -19.44
N ALA A 145 -4.88 -33.24 -18.94
CA ALA A 145 -4.21 -34.53 -18.92
C ALA A 145 -5.00 -35.55 -18.08
N LEU A 146 -5.51 -35.14 -16.91
CA LEU A 146 -6.37 -35.99 -16.08
C LEU A 146 -7.68 -36.35 -16.79
N GLN A 147 -8.34 -35.41 -17.47
CA GLN A 147 -9.54 -35.67 -18.26
C GLN A 147 -9.32 -36.73 -19.34
N VAL A 148 -8.18 -36.67 -20.05
CA VAL A 148 -7.81 -37.70 -21.05
C VAL A 148 -7.69 -39.07 -20.39
N VAL A 149 -7.05 -39.14 -19.21
CA VAL A 149 -6.94 -40.39 -18.45
C VAL A 149 -8.33 -40.88 -18.02
N THR A 150 -9.16 -40.02 -17.45
CA THR A 150 -10.52 -40.38 -17.01
C THR A 150 -11.38 -40.90 -18.16
N ARG A 151 -11.33 -40.28 -19.35
CA ARG A 151 -12.05 -40.80 -20.53
C ARG A 151 -11.60 -42.21 -20.90
N LYS A 152 -10.28 -42.46 -20.93
CA LYS A 152 -9.74 -43.80 -21.20
C LYS A 152 -10.13 -44.82 -20.11
N VAL A 153 -10.15 -44.40 -18.85
CA VAL A 153 -10.60 -45.20 -17.71
C VAL A 153 -12.07 -45.61 -17.89
N MET A 154 -12.94 -44.68 -18.30
CA MET A 154 -14.35 -44.97 -18.59
C MET A 154 -14.51 -45.97 -19.74
N GLU A 155 -13.78 -45.78 -20.84
CA GLU A 155 -13.80 -46.73 -21.98
C GLU A 155 -13.33 -48.13 -21.56
N TYR A 156 -12.25 -48.21 -20.77
CA TYR A 156 -11.74 -49.48 -20.24
C TYR A 156 -12.77 -50.17 -19.34
N THR A 157 -13.47 -49.39 -18.52
CA THR A 157 -14.50 -49.91 -17.60
C THR A 157 -15.73 -50.42 -18.36
N GLN A 158 -16.11 -49.76 -19.45
CA GLN A 158 -17.23 -50.20 -20.29
C GLN A 158 -16.91 -51.48 -21.08
N ARG A 159 -15.65 -51.65 -21.53
CA ARG A 159 -15.23 -52.83 -22.31
C ARG A 159 -15.00 -54.08 -21.46
N ASN A 160 -14.68 -53.92 -20.17
CA ASN A 160 -14.37 -55.04 -19.28
C ASN A 160 -15.45 -55.23 -18.21
N SER A 161 -16.22 -56.31 -18.32
CA SER A 161 -17.31 -56.62 -17.38
C SER A 161 -16.85 -57.01 -15.97
N SER A 162 -15.57 -57.32 -15.80
CA SER A 162 -14.96 -57.65 -14.50
C SER A 162 -13.57 -57.03 -14.40
N ILE A 163 -13.43 -56.03 -13.53
CA ILE A 163 -12.17 -55.36 -13.23
C ILE A 163 -11.71 -55.84 -11.85
N PRO A 164 -10.46 -56.28 -11.68
CA PRO A 164 -9.96 -56.70 -10.38
C PRO A 164 -10.02 -55.53 -9.38
N LYS A 165 -10.34 -55.83 -8.11
CA LYS A 165 -10.59 -54.81 -7.06
C LYS A 165 -9.45 -53.79 -6.92
N ASN A 166 -8.20 -54.22 -7.06
CA ASN A 166 -7.04 -53.34 -6.93
C ASN A 166 -7.00 -52.29 -8.05
N GLU A 167 -7.28 -52.69 -9.29
CA GLU A 167 -7.34 -51.77 -10.42
C GLU A 167 -8.55 -50.83 -10.30
N ALA A 168 -9.72 -51.36 -9.93
CA ALA A 168 -10.91 -50.55 -9.69
C ALA A 168 -10.68 -49.44 -8.64
N SER A 169 -9.91 -49.74 -7.57
CA SER A 169 -9.54 -48.74 -6.56
C SER A 169 -8.65 -47.63 -7.13
N ILE A 170 -7.72 -47.95 -8.02
CA ILE A 170 -6.82 -46.97 -8.65
C ILE A 170 -7.61 -46.09 -9.62
N LEU A 171 -8.47 -46.70 -10.46
CA LEU A 171 -9.33 -45.99 -11.40
C LEU A 171 -10.26 -45.00 -10.67
N ALA A 172 -10.87 -45.43 -9.56
CA ALA A 172 -11.67 -44.56 -8.70
C ALA A 172 -10.83 -43.41 -8.10
N GLY A 173 -9.60 -43.68 -7.67
CA GLY A 173 -8.69 -42.66 -7.16
C GLY A 173 -8.37 -41.57 -8.19
N VAL A 174 -8.18 -41.94 -9.46
CA VAL A 174 -7.94 -40.97 -10.55
C VAL A 174 -9.15 -40.08 -10.77
N MET A 175 -10.36 -40.65 -10.83
CA MET A 175 -11.60 -39.88 -11.00
C MET A 175 -11.84 -38.89 -9.86
N LEU A 176 -11.58 -39.31 -8.61
CA LEU A 176 -11.68 -38.44 -7.45
C LEU A 176 -10.65 -37.30 -7.49
N THR A 177 -9.43 -37.57 -7.98
CA THR A 177 -8.38 -36.57 -8.08
C THR A 177 -8.73 -35.48 -9.08
N GLU A 178 -9.32 -35.85 -10.23
CA GLU A 178 -9.84 -34.90 -11.22
C GLU A 178 -10.92 -33.99 -10.61
N GLU A 179 -11.89 -34.59 -9.91
CA GLU A 179 -12.98 -33.82 -9.27
C GLU A 179 -12.45 -32.85 -8.21
N ILE A 180 -11.47 -33.29 -7.42
CA ILE A 180 -10.81 -32.44 -6.42
C ILE A 180 -10.05 -31.29 -7.11
N ALA A 181 -9.33 -31.56 -8.21
CA ALA A 181 -8.61 -30.54 -8.96
C ALA A 181 -9.56 -29.44 -9.49
N LEU A 182 -10.68 -29.83 -10.10
CA LEU A 182 -11.71 -28.90 -10.56
C LEU A 182 -12.37 -28.13 -9.41
N LYS A 183 -12.63 -28.78 -8.27
CA LYS A 183 -13.13 -28.10 -7.05
C LYS A 183 -12.13 -27.06 -6.53
N VAL A 184 -10.83 -27.35 -6.57
CA VAL A 184 -9.80 -26.40 -6.14
C VAL A 184 -9.81 -25.17 -7.05
N LEU A 185 -9.85 -25.36 -8.37
CA LEU A 185 -9.92 -24.26 -9.35
C LEU A 185 -11.16 -23.37 -9.13
N LYS A 186 -12.33 -23.98 -8.88
CA LYS A 186 -13.56 -23.24 -8.56
C LYS A 186 -13.43 -22.34 -7.32
N ARG A 187 -12.69 -22.77 -6.29
CA ARG A 187 -12.47 -21.94 -5.09
C ARG A 187 -11.67 -20.67 -5.38
N TYR A 188 -10.81 -20.69 -6.39
CA TYR A 188 -10.05 -19.51 -6.85
C TYR A 188 -10.81 -18.68 -7.89
N GLY A 189 -12.10 -18.97 -8.12
CA GLY A 189 -12.94 -18.23 -9.06
C GLY A 189 -12.75 -18.63 -10.52
N VAL A 190 -12.14 -19.78 -10.79
CA VAL A 190 -12.05 -20.35 -12.15
C VAL A 190 -13.32 -21.16 -12.42
N THR A 191 -14.07 -20.74 -13.42
CA THR A 191 -15.31 -21.39 -13.86
C THR A 191 -15.15 -21.92 -15.28
N GLN A 192 -15.92 -22.95 -15.61
CA GLN A 192 -15.91 -23.55 -16.94
C GLN A 192 -16.90 -22.80 -17.83
N ILE A 193 -16.48 -22.44 -19.04
CA ILE A 193 -17.34 -21.82 -20.04
C ILE A 193 -18.33 -22.87 -20.53
N HIS A 194 -19.62 -22.52 -20.57
CA HIS A 194 -20.67 -23.42 -21.03
C HIS A 194 -20.79 -23.35 -22.55
N THR A 195 -20.02 -24.18 -23.23
CA THR A 195 -20.19 -24.44 -24.67
C THR A 195 -21.03 -25.68 -24.84
N GLU A 196 -22.10 -25.57 -25.63
CA GLU A 196 -23.00 -26.68 -25.95
C GLU A 196 -22.83 -27.11 -27.42
N ILE A 197 -22.93 -28.41 -27.68
CA ILE A 197 -22.95 -28.92 -29.06
C ILE A 197 -24.25 -28.45 -29.72
N GLY A 198 -24.14 -27.82 -30.88
CA GLY A 198 -25.25 -27.20 -31.62
C GLY A 198 -25.50 -25.73 -31.29
N ALA A 199 -24.77 -25.14 -30.34
CA ALA A 199 -24.82 -23.71 -30.07
C ALA A 199 -24.17 -22.90 -31.21
N THR A 200 -24.53 -21.61 -31.27
CA THR A 200 -23.88 -20.64 -32.15
C THR A 200 -22.47 -20.33 -31.65
N PHE A 201 -21.50 -20.34 -32.56
CA PHE A 201 -20.11 -20.03 -32.25
C PHE A 201 -19.93 -18.58 -31.77
N ASP A 202 -19.15 -18.41 -30.69
CA ASP A 202 -18.77 -17.10 -30.16
C ASP A 202 -17.24 -16.90 -30.21
N GLU A 203 -16.78 -15.94 -31.02
CA GLU A 203 -15.35 -15.65 -31.22
C GLU A 203 -14.64 -15.21 -29.93
N GLU A 204 -15.33 -14.60 -28.96
CA GLU A 204 -14.71 -14.12 -27.72
C GLU A 204 -14.34 -15.27 -26.78
N GLN A 205 -15.20 -16.29 -26.72
CA GLN A 205 -15.10 -17.39 -25.75
C GLN A 205 -14.58 -18.69 -26.36
N GLU A 206 -14.68 -18.83 -27.68
CA GLU A 206 -14.41 -20.07 -28.40
C GLU A 206 -13.34 -19.86 -29.48
N GLU A 207 -12.57 -20.92 -29.73
CA GLU A 207 -11.52 -20.97 -30.74
C GLU A 207 -11.85 -22.11 -31.71
N LYS A 208 -12.05 -21.75 -32.99
CA LYS A 208 -12.28 -22.70 -34.07
C LYS A 208 -10.98 -23.45 -34.39
N LEU A 209 -10.94 -24.74 -34.13
CA LEU A 209 -9.77 -25.59 -34.40
C LEU A 209 -9.84 -26.27 -35.77
N PHE A 210 -11.02 -26.74 -36.17
CA PHE A 210 -11.24 -27.41 -37.45
C PHE A 210 -12.72 -27.31 -37.87
N THR A 211 -13.00 -27.71 -39.11
CA THR A 211 -14.35 -27.88 -39.62
C THR A 211 -14.69 -29.33 -39.85
N VAL A 212 -15.94 -29.68 -39.58
CA VAL A 212 -16.50 -31.01 -39.76
C VAL A 212 -17.63 -30.87 -40.78
N PRO A 213 -17.75 -31.79 -41.77
CA PRO A 213 -18.85 -31.76 -42.72
C PRO A 213 -20.19 -31.82 -41.99
N SER A 214 -21.13 -30.97 -42.40
CA SER A 214 -22.44 -30.87 -41.76
C SER A 214 -23.21 -32.20 -41.80
N THR A 215 -23.83 -32.53 -40.67
CA THR A 215 -24.78 -33.65 -40.54
C THR A 215 -26.20 -33.10 -40.44
N LEU A 216 -27.21 -33.89 -40.81
CA LEU A 216 -28.64 -33.50 -40.84
C LEU A 216 -29.18 -32.86 -39.54
N SER A 217 -28.46 -32.96 -38.43
CA SER A 217 -28.84 -32.44 -37.12
C SER A 217 -28.19 -31.12 -36.72
N LEU A 218 -27.13 -30.65 -37.40
CA LEU A 218 -26.37 -29.45 -37.03
C LEU A 218 -26.39 -28.43 -38.18
N LYS A 219 -26.68 -27.17 -37.86
CA LYS A 219 -26.66 -26.06 -38.83
C LYS A 219 -25.23 -25.62 -39.11
N GLU A 220 -25.01 -25.04 -40.29
CA GLU A 220 -23.75 -24.40 -40.66
C GLU A 220 -23.35 -23.34 -39.62
N GLY A 221 -22.06 -23.31 -39.25
CA GLY A 221 -21.50 -22.36 -38.29
C GLY A 221 -21.80 -22.67 -36.81
N CYS A 222 -22.46 -23.79 -36.52
CA CYS A 222 -22.67 -24.26 -35.15
C CYS A 222 -21.51 -25.13 -34.64
N VAL A 223 -21.38 -25.19 -33.31
CA VAL A 223 -20.41 -26.06 -32.62
C VAL A 223 -20.79 -27.53 -32.83
N ALA A 224 -19.94 -28.29 -33.55
CA ALA A 224 -20.15 -29.70 -33.82
C ALA A 224 -19.49 -30.60 -32.75
N GLU A 225 -18.28 -30.24 -32.30
CA GLU A 225 -17.54 -31.00 -31.30
C GLU A 225 -16.71 -30.06 -30.40
N ILE A 226 -16.59 -30.41 -29.12
CA ILE A 226 -15.74 -29.69 -28.16
C ILE A 226 -14.50 -30.55 -27.89
N VAL A 227 -13.36 -30.10 -28.39
CA VAL A 227 -12.07 -30.79 -28.21
C VAL A 227 -11.47 -30.45 -26.86
N LYS A 228 -11.61 -29.18 -26.48
CA LYS A 228 -10.99 -28.58 -25.29
C LYS A 228 -12.00 -27.69 -24.60
N SER A 229 -12.23 -27.93 -23.32
CA SER A 229 -13.07 -27.05 -22.51
C SER A 229 -12.42 -25.68 -22.32
N GLY A 230 -13.24 -24.63 -22.39
CA GLY A 230 -12.86 -23.25 -22.07
C GLY A 230 -13.07 -22.95 -20.58
N PHE A 231 -12.27 -22.02 -20.05
CA PHE A 231 -12.34 -21.58 -18.67
C PHE A 231 -12.23 -20.07 -18.57
N ASP A 232 -13.06 -19.49 -17.70
CA ASP A 232 -13.04 -18.08 -17.34
C ASP A 232 -12.66 -17.91 -15.87
N MET A 233 -12.20 -16.71 -15.52
CA MET A 233 -11.92 -16.36 -14.14
C MET A 233 -12.26 -14.92 -13.88
N ASN A 234 -13.21 -14.69 -12.97
CA ASN A 234 -13.69 -13.36 -12.57
C ASN A 234 -14.06 -12.46 -13.77
N GLY A 235 -14.70 -13.04 -14.80
CA GLY A 235 -15.13 -12.33 -16.01
C GLY A 235 -14.03 -12.08 -17.05
N SER A 236 -12.84 -12.66 -16.89
CA SER A 236 -11.79 -12.68 -17.91
C SER A 236 -11.54 -14.11 -18.40
N VAL A 237 -11.53 -14.32 -19.71
CA VAL A 237 -11.26 -15.64 -20.31
C VAL A 237 -9.80 -16.03 -20.05
N LEU A 238 -9.58 -17.14 -19.32
CA LEU A 238 -8.23 -17.67 -19.10
C LEU A 238 -7.75 -18.46 -20.31
N ARG A 239 -8.66 -19.26 -20.87
CA ARG A 239 -8.48 -20.11 -22.05
C ARG A 239 -9.82 -20.29 -22.77
N ARG A 240 -9.81 -20.10 -24.09
CA ARG A 240 -11.00 -20.29 -24.94
C ARG A 240 -11.33 -21.78 -25.09
N ALA A 241 -12.59 -22.09 -25.34
CA ALA A 241 -13.01 -23.45 -25.67
C ALA A 241 -12.59 -23.78 -27.11
N GLY A 242 -11.86 -24.88 -27.29
CA GLY A 242 -11.45 -25.34 -28.62
C GLY A 242 -12.55 -26.18 -29.25
N VAL A 243 -13.18 -25.67 -30.30
CA VAL A 243 -14.36 -26.27 -30.94
C VAL A 243 -14.14 -26.59 -32.41
N GLY A 244 -14.76 -27.67 -32.88
CA GLY A 244 -14.94 -27.97 -34.29
C GLY A 244 -16.29 -27.40 -34.76
N LEU A 245 -16.30 -26.64 -35.85
CA LEU A 245 -17.54 -26.08 -36.41
C LEU A 245 -18.09 -26.95 -37.54
N SER A 246 -19.42 -26.99 -37.66
CA SER A 246 -20.09 -27.57 -38.80
C SER A 246 -19.97 -26.63 -40.00
N GLU A 247 -19.47 -27.13 -41.13
CA GLU A 247 -19.40 -26.41 -42.40
C GLU A 247 -20.09 -27.23 -43.49
N ASP A 248 -20.85 -26.56 -44.36
CA ASP A 248 -21.44 -27.23 -45.52
C ASP A 248 -20.34 -27.60 -46.53
N PRO A 249 -20.38 -28.82 -47.10
CA PRO A 249 -19.29 -29.36 -47.92
C PRO A 249 -19.10 -28.67 -49.27
#